data_AF-A0A1G8IJE1-F1
#
_entry.id   AF-A0A1G8IJE1-F1
#
_cell.length_a   1.000
_cell.length_b   1.000
_cell.length_c   1.000
_cell.angle_alpha   90.00
_cell.angle_beta   90.00
_cell.angle_gamma   90.00
#
_symmetry.space_group_name_H-M   'P 1'
#
loop_
_entity.id
_entity.type
_entity.pdbx_description
1 polymer ?
#
loop_
_entity_poly.entity_id
_entity_poly.type
_entity_poly.pdbx_seq_one_letter_code
_entity_poly.pdbx_strand_id
1 'polypeptide(L)'
;MFTPSPPLADARQLDVSQPADALIALRKMQGSTLDGRAVLYHWSGRVWSRVEGETDRLLFRVEGMNIRQSGSLQNRERGAGFRQVSRELMLYLDPLSGEPLHDWRNPWTGEEVAVMHVANDPVNLPPCFERDARGHPFAAPLRIQGERAFLSL
;
A
#
# COMPACT_ATOMS: atom_id res chain seq x y z
N MET A 1 2.86 31.00 -16.93
CA MET A 1 2.01 30.27 -17.89
C MET A 1 2.31 28.80 -17.73
N PHE A 2 1.33 27.99 -17.32
CA PHE A 2 1.47 26.54 -17.28
C PHE A 2 1.20 26.00 -18.67
N THR A 3 2.20 25.37 -19.28
CA THR A 3 2.03 24.61 -20.52
C THR A 3 1.24 23.36 -20.18
N PRO A 4 0.05 23.11 -20.76
CA PRO A 4 -0.64 21.86 -20.55
C PRO A 4 0.23 20.72 -21.07
N SER A 5 0.38 19.66 -20.26
CA SER A 5 0.99 18.42 -20.72
C SER A 5 0.23 17.92 -21.95
N PRO A 6 0.93 17.39 -22.98
CA PRO A 6 0.25 16.78 -24.11
C PRO A 6 -0.71 15.68 -23.61
N PRO A 7 -1.83 15.43 -24.32
CA PRO A 7 -2.70 14.31 -23.99
C PRO A 7 -1.84 13.04 -23.92
N LEU A 8 -2.00 12.28 -22.83
CA LEU A 8 -1.40 10.96 -22.70
C LEU A 8 -1.75 10.18 -23.96
N ALA A 9 -0.73 9.64 -24.64
CA ALA A 9 -0.91 8.73 -25.77
C ALA A 9 -2.03 7.74 -25.45
N ASP A 10 -2.99 7.63 -26.37
CA ASP A 10 -4.28 6.93 -26.25
C ASP A 10 -4.29 5.89 -25.13
N ALA A 11 -4.81 6.28 -23.97
CA ALA A 11 -4.78 5.45 -22.78
C ALA A 11 -5.73 4.28 -22.98
N ARG A 12 -5.20 3.15 -23.46
CA ARG A 12 -5.97 1.91 -23.65
C ARG A 12 -6.69 1.55 -22.35
N GLN A 13 -8.00 1.32 -22.42
CA GLN A 13 -8.79 0.82 -21.31
C GLN A 13 -8.32 -0.59 -20.93
N LEU A 14 -8.07 -0.81 -19.64
CA LEU A 14 -7.62 -2.10 -19.11
C LEU A 14 -8.82 -3.02 -18.88
N ASP A 15 -8.76 -4.24 -19.40
CA ASP A 15 -9.69 -5.32 -19.06
C ASP A 15 -9.10 -6.13 -17.90
N VAL A 16 -9.50 -5.80 -16.67
CA VAL A 16 -8.99 -6.45 -15.46
C VAL A 16 -9.38 -7.93 -15.31
N SER A 17 -10.19 -8.48 -16.21
CA SER A 17 -10.38 -9.93 -16.32
C SER A 17 -9.19 -10.64 -17.00
N GLN A 18 -8.38 -9.89 -17.75
CA GLN A 18 -7.13 -10.38 -18.32
C GLN A 18 -5.97 -10.22 -17.32
N PRO A 19 -5.15 -11.26 -17.09
CA PRO A 19 -4.07 -11.22 -16.10
C PRO A 19 -3.05 -10.10 -16.31
N ALA A 20 -2.67 -9.83 -17.56
CA ALA A 20 -1.72 -8.78 -17.90
C ALA A 20 -2.23 -7.39 -17.50
N ASP A 21 -3.50 -7.11 -17.81
CA ASP A 21 -4.15 -5.83 -17.50
C ASP A 21 -4.43 -5.68 -16.01
N ALA A 22 -4.80 -6.77 -15.34
CA ALA A 22 -4.95 -6.82 -13.88
C ALA A 22 -3.63 -6.48 -13.17
N LEU A 23 -2.49 -6.93 -13.68
CA LEU A 23 -1.18 -6.57 -13.14
C LEU A 23 -0.82 -5.11 -13.38
N ILE A 24 -1.10 -4.58 -14.58
CA ILE A 24 -0.87 -3.16 -14.88
C ILE A 24 -1.72 -2.29 -13.95
N ALA A 25 -2.99 -2.65 -13.75
CA ALA A 25 -3.89 -1.98 -12.83
C ALA A 25 -3.35 -2.03 -11.39
N LEU A 26 -2.99 -3.21 -10.88
CA LEU A 26 -2.43 -3.37 -9.54
C LEU A 26 -1.14 -2.55 -9.37
N ARG A 27 -0.22 -2.62 -10.34
CA ARG A 27 1.03 -1.85 -10.35
C ARG A 27 0.75 -0.36 -10.31
N LYS A 28 -0.23 0.13 -11.08
CA LYS A 28 -0.60 1.55 -11.12
C LYS A 28 -1.25 2.03 -9.83
N MET A 29 -2.06 1.19 -9.18
CA MET A 29 -2.67 1.52 -7.88
C MET A 29 -1.62 1.57 -6.76
N GLN A 30 -0.61 0.71 -6.84
CA GLN A 30 0.46 0.69 -5.86
C GLN A 30 1.59 1.69 -6.17
N GLY A 31 1.83 2.03 -7.43
CA GLY A 31 2.80 3.05 -7.81
C GLY A 31 2.95 3.33 -9.30
N SER A 32 4.19 3.56 -9.76
CA SER A 32 4.44 3.91 -11.17
C SER A 32 4.45 2.68 -12.07
N THR A 33 3.84 2.81 -13.26
CA THR A 33 4.00 1.86 -14.37
C THR A 33 5.34 2.01 -15.10
N LEU A 34 6.12 3.05 -14.77
CA LEU A 34 7.49 3.24 -15.27
C LEU A 34 8.48 2.63 -14.27
N ASP A 35 9.46 1.89 -14.79
CA ASP A 35 10.48 1.23 -13.97
C ASP A 35 11.38 2.25 -13.27
N GLY A 36 11.73 1.98 -12.01
CA GLY A 36 12.64 2.82 -11.21
C GLY A 36 12.08 4.19 -10.81
N ARG A 37 10.83 4.52 -11.19
CA ARG A 37 10.22 5.79 -10.79
C ARG A 37 9.64 5.67 -9.38
N ALA A 38 10.30 6.34 -8.44
CA ALA A 38 9.83 6.47 -7.07
C ALA A 38 8.51 7.24 -7.00
N VAL A 39 7.60 6.77 -6.15
CA VAL A 39 6.35 7.44 -5.80
C VAL A 39 6.13 7.36 -4.29
N LEU A 40 5.38 8.35 -3.78
CA LEU A 40 4.90 8.35 -2.41
C LEU A 40 3.56 7.61 -2.34
N TYR A 41 3.44 6.71 -1.38
CA TYR A 41 2.18 6.05 -1.04
C TYR A 41 1.89 6.31 0.43
N HIS A 42 0.72 6.85 0.72
CA HIS A 42 0.31 7.32 2.04
C HIS A 42 -0.88 6.51 2.56
N TRP A 43 -0.93 6.34 3.87
CA TRP A 43 -2.09 5.81 4.58
C TRP A 43 -2.23 6.49 5.93
N SER A 44 -3.46 6.55 6.41
CA SER A 44 -3.78 6.98 7.77
C SER A 44 -4.77 6.01 8.42
N GLY A 45 -4.81 6.01 9.74
CA GLY A 45 -5.62 5.04 10.46
C GLY A 45 -5.81 5.36 11.94
N ARG A 46 -6.52 4.45 12.59
CA ARG A 46 -6.80 4.47 14.02
C ARG A 46 -6.52 3.09 14.59
N VAL A 47 -5.76 3.04 15.68
CA VAL A 47 -5.43 1.81 16.39
C VAL A 47 -6.34 1.72 17.60
N TRP A 48 -7.17 0.68 17.64
CA TRP A 48 -8.11 0.41 18.72
C TRP A 48 -7.62 -0.77 19.55
N SER A 49 -7.86 -0.73 20.86
CA SER A 49 -7.71 -1.91 21.70
C SER A 49 -8.74 -2.97 21.34
N ARG A 50 -8.47 -4.22 21.70
CA ARG A 50 -9.47 -5.29 21.73
C ARG A 50 -9.24 -6.16 22.96
N VAL A 51 -10.13 -6.05 23.94
CA VAL A 51 -10.09 -6.79 25.20
C VAL A 51 -11.50 -7.30 25.49
N GLU A 52 -11.62 -8.59 25.82
CA GLU A 52 -12.92 -9.19 26.11
C GLU A 52 -13.58 -8.54 27.33
N GLY A 53 -14.87 -8.19 27.21
CA GLY A 53 -15.63 -7.54 28.28
C GLY A 53 -15.40 -6.03 28.44
N GLU A 54 -14.55 -5.41 27.61
CA GLU A 54 -14.31 -3.96 27.62
C GLU A 54 -14.75 -3.30 26.31
N THR A 55 -15.16 -2.03 26.38
CA THR A 55 -15.32 -1.22 25.18
C THR A 55 -13.95 -0.91 24.58
N ASP A 56 -13.82 -1.09 23.25
CA ASP A 56 -12.62 -0.74 22.50
C ASP A 56 -12.22 0.74 22.75
N ARG A 57 -10.96 0.96 23.12
CA ARG A 57 -10.37 2.28 23.37
C ARG A 57 -9.57 2.70 22.14
N LEU A 58 -9.71 3.94 21.71
CA LEU A 58 -8.82 4.52 20.70
C LEU A 58 -7.46 4.75 21.34
N LEU A 59 -6.47 3.94 20.99
CA LEU A 59 -5.13 4.02 21.56
C LEU A 59 -4.28 5.07 20.84
N PHE A 60 -4.30 5.03 19.51
CA PHE A 60 -3.48 5.89 18.66
C PHE A 60 -4.23 6.29 17.40
N ARG A 61 -3.91 7.46 16.86
CA ARG A 61 -4.01 7.68 15.41
C ARG A 61 -2.68 7.26 14.78
N VAL A 62 -2.69 6.93 13.49
CA VAL A 62 -1.45 6.65 12.76
C VAL A 62 -1.43 7.39 11.44
N GLU A 63 -0.24 7.85 11.08
CA GLU A 63 0.09 8.41 9.77
C GLU A 63 1.30 7.64 9.25
N GLY A 64 1.16 7.06 8.06
CA GLY A 64 2.19 6.24 7.46
C GLY A 64 2.42 6.59 6.01
N MET A 65 3.65 6.42 5.58
CA MET A 65 4.02 6.58 4.19
C MET A 65 5.09 5.60 3.79
N ASN A 66 5.14 5.37 2.49
CA ASN A 66 6.13 4.54 1.86
C ASN A 66 6.65 5.24 0.60
N ILE A 67 7.96 5.20 0.41
CA ILE A 67 8.58 5.52 -0.89
C ILE A 67 8.84 4.19 -1.58
N ARG A 68 8.19 4.00 -2.72
CA ARG A 68 8.23 2.76 -3.50
C ARG A 68 8.56 3.02 -4.96
N GLN A 69 9.22 2.05 -5.57
CA GLN A 69 9.40 1.96 -7.01
C GLN A 69 9.14 0.54 -7.50
N SER A 70 8.66 0.43 -8.73
CA SER A 70 8.44 -0.86 -9.39
C SER A 70 9.54 -1.14 -10.41
N GLY A 71 9.80 -2.41 -10.66
CA GLY A 71 10.63 -2.88 -11.78
C GLY A 71 9.97 -4.05 -12.48
N SER A 72 10.01 -4.06 -13.80
CA SER A 72 9.46 -5.13 -14.63
C SER A 72 10.30 -6.39 -14.50
N LEU A 73 9.63 -7.54 -14.56
CA LEU A 73 10.24 -8.86 -14.52
C LEU A 73 9.69 -9.72 -15.64
N GLN A 74 10.51 -10.65 -16.13
CA GLN A 74 10.06 -11.71 -17.02
C GLN A 74 10.34 -13.06 -16.37
N ASN A 75 9.34 -13.93 -16.34
CA ASN A 75 9.51 -15.32 -15.96
C ASN A 75 9.12 -16.23 -17.14
N ARG A 76 9.87 -17.32 -17.33
CA ARG A 76 9.68 -18.24 -18.45
C ARG A 76 8.34 -18.97 -18.40
N GLU A 77 7.87 -19.33 -17.21
CA GLU A 77 6.64 -20.12 -17.02
C GLU A 77 5.46 -19.23 -16.62
N ARG A 78 5.74 -18.17 -15.85
CA ARG A 78 4.73 -17.33 -15.21
C ARG A 78 4.38 -16.06 -16.00
N GLY A 79 5.10 -15.79 -17.09
CA GLY A 79 4.87 -14.63 -17.95
C GLY A 79 5.51 -13.34 -17.43
N ALA A 80 4.99 -12.21 -17.90
CA ALA A 80 5.43 -10.90 -17.45
C ALA A 80 5.03 -10.66 -15.98
N GLY A 81 5.76 -9.77 -15.31
CA GLY A 81 5.49 -9.44 -13.92
C GLY A 81 6.15 -8.15 -13.49
N PHE A 82 5.99 -7.82 -12.22
CA PHE A 82 6.71 -6.72 -11.60
C PHE A 82 7.08 -7.08 -10.16
N ARG A 83 8.15 -6.45 -9.68
CA ARG A 83 8.46 -6.37 -8.25
C ARG A 83 8.34 -4.93 -7.79
N GLN A 84 8.00 -4.76 -6.52
CA GLN A 84 8.09 -3.49 -5.84
C GLN A 84 9.21 -3.56 -4.80
N VAL A 85 9.99 -2.49 -4.72
CA VAL A 85 10.91 -2.27 -3.60
C VAL A 85 10.54 -1.00 -2.89
N SER A 86 10.59 -1.02 -1.56
CA SER A 86 10.20 0.13 -0.77
C SER A 86 10.75 0.15 0.65
N ARG A 87 10.61 1.33 1.25
CA ARG A 87 10.85 1.60 2.68
C ARG A 87 9.70 2.45 3.21
N GLU A 88 9.40 2.34 4.50
CA GLU A 88 8.26 3.02 5.10
C GLU A 88 8.58 3.67 6.44
N LEU A 89 7.79 4.69 6.74
CA LEU A 89 7.68 5.30 8.06
C LEU A 89 6.21 5.22 8.50
N MET A 90 5.96 4.93 9.78
CA MET A 90 4.65 5.13 10.39
C MET A 90 4.81 5.73 11.78
N LEU A 91 4.13 6.85 12.00
CA LEU A 91 4.07 7.53 13.28
C LEU A 91 2.85 7.07 14.06
N TYR A 92 3.05 6.80 15.34
CA TYR A 92 1.97 6.66 16.31
C TYR A 92 1.70 8.05 16.88
N LEU A 93 0.44 8.47 16.81
CA LEU A 93 0.02 9.82 17.15
C LEU A 93 -0.97 9.80 18.30
N ASP A 94 -0.96 10.86 19.09
CA ASP A 94 -1.89 11.05 20.19
C ASP A 94 -3.35 11.01 19.67
N PRO A 95 -4.25 10.24 20.32
CA PRO A 95 -5.60 10.07 19.82
C PRO A 95 -6.48 11.32 19.92
N LEU A 96 -6.07 12.36 20.67
CA LEU A 96 -6.78 13.63 20.83
C LEU A 96 -6.16 14.74 19.97
N SER A 97 -4.88 15.04 20.15
CA SER A 97 -4.17 16.12 19.46
C SER A 97 -3.74 15.76 18.04
N GLY A 98 -3.36 14.49 17.80
CA GLY A 98 -2.77 14.05 16.54
C GLY A 98 -1.27 14.33 16.41
N GLU A 99 -0.60 14.79 17.48
CA GLU A 99 0.86 14.98 17.49
C GLU A 99 1.59 13.63 17.64
N PRO A 100 2.82 13.49 17.10
CA PRO A 100 3.64 12.30 17.31
C PRO A 100 3.90 12.03 18.78
N LEU A 101 3.69 10.79 19.21
CA LEU A 101 3.94 10.37 20.58
C LEU A 101 5.41 10.04 20.80
N HIS A 102 5.97 10.59 21.88
CA HIS A 102 7.27 10.18 22.40
C HIS A 102 7.13 9.10 23.48
N ASP A 103 6.13 9.26 24.35
CA ASP A 103 5.81 8.34 25.44
C ASP A 103 4.32 7.99 25.39
N TRP A 104 3.97 6.80 25.86
CA TRP A 104 2.61 6.32 25.94
C TRP A 104 2.33 5.74 27.32
N ARG A 105 1.25 6.21 27.94
CA ARG A 105 0.74 5.63 29.18
C ARG A 105 -0.17 4.46 28.87
N ASN A 106 0.28 3.25 29.19
CA ASN A 106 -0.50 2.03 29.03
C ASN A 106 -1.75 2.09 29.93
N PRO A 107 -2.97 2.04 29.38
CA PRO A 107 -4.19 2.26 30.15
C PRO A 107 -4.64 1.04 30.97
N TRP A 108 -3.90 -0.08 30.91
CA TRP A 108 -4.13 -1.29 31.70
C TRP A 108 -3.09 -1.46 32.82
N THR A 109 -1.82 -1.15 32.56
CA THR A 109 -0.77 -1.24 33.59
C THR A 109 -0.52 0.08 34.30
N GLY A 110 -0.88 1.21 33.69
CA GLY A 110 -0.61 2.55 34.19
C GLY A 110 0.83 3.03 33.94
N GLU A 111 1.70 2.17 33.43
CA GLU A 111 3.11 2.47 33.13
C GLU A 111 3.24 3.40 31.93
N GLU A 112 4.27 4.23 31.96
CA GLU A 112 4.68 5.08 30.84
C GLU A 112 5.85 4.40 30.11
N VAL A 113 5.70 4.22 28.80
CA VAL A 113 6.70 3.57 27.94
C VAL A 113 7.02 4.43 26.74
N ALA A 114 8.30 4.44 26.35
CA ALA A 114 8.73 5.13 25.14
C ALA A 114 8.08 4.50 23.90
N VAL A 115 7.61 5.34 22.98
CA VAL A 115 6.99 4.91 21.72
C VAL A 115 8.06 4.71 20.67
N MET A 116 8.09 3.51 20.09
CA MET A 116 8.88 3.22 18.90
C MET A 116 8.00 3.36 17.65
N HIS A 117 8.26 4.39 16.86
CA HIS A 117 7.66 4.52 15.53
C HIS A 117 8.21 3.46 14.57
N VAL A 118 7.46 3.17 13.50
CA VAL A 118 7.91 2.22 12.48
C VAL A 118 8.82 2.93 11.50
N ALA A 119 9.98 2.33 11.23
CA ALA A 119 10.92 2.76 10.21
C ALA A 119 11.55 1.56 9.51
N ASN A 120 10.79 0.91 8.62
CA ASN A 120 11.26 -0.30 7.95
C ASN A 120 11.98 0.05 6.65
N ASP A 121 13.20 -0.48 6.50
CA ASP A 121 13.99 -0.42 5.27
C ASP A 121 14.74 -1.77 5.10
N PRO A 122 14.28 -2.70 4.22
CA PRO A 122 13.15 -2.58 3.30
C PRO A 122 11.83 -3.17 3.83
N VAL A 123 10.72 -2.83 3.17
CA VAL A 123 9.42 -3.51 3.28
C VAL A 123 8.95 -3.90 1.87
N ASN A 124 9.01 -5.19 1.55
CA ASN A 124 8.74 -5.68 0.19
C ASN A 124 7.79 -6.87 0.21
N LEU A 125 6.91 -6.92 -0.79
CA LEU A 125 6.08 -8.09 -1.07
C LEU A 125 6.73 -8.96 -2.17
N PRO A 126 6.37 -10.25 -2.25
CA PRO A 126 6.78 -11.08 -3.37
C PRO A 126 6.36 -10.47 -4.73
N PRO A 127 7.14 -10.70 -5.79
CA PRO A 127 6.78 -10.24 -7.13
C PRO A 127 5.45 -10.84 -7.61
N CYS A 128 4.70 -10.04 -8.36
CA CYS A 128 3.48 -10.46 -9.04
C CYS A 128 3.80 -10.81 -10.49
N PHE A 129 3.17 -11.85 -11.01
CA PHE A 129 3.31 -12.33 -12.40
C PHE A 129 1.94 -12.70 -12.97
N GLU A 130 1.84 -12.82 -14.29
CA GLU A 130 0.58 -13.13 -15.00
C GLU A 130 0.00 -14.47 -14.57
N ARG A 131 0.85 -15.36 -14.05
CA ARG A 131 0.44 -16.66 -13.51
C ARG A 131 1.09 -16.93 -12.15
N ASP A 132 0.40 -17.70 -11.32
CA ASP A 132 0.96 -18.25 -10.08
C ASP A 132 1.95 -19.41 -10.39
N ALA A 133 2.54 -20.00 -9.35
CA ALA A 133 3.46 -21.13 -9.49
C ALA A 133 2.79 -22.42 -10.02
N ARG A 134 1.45 -22.49 -10.03
CA ARG A 134 0.66 -23.60 -10.57
C ARG A 134 0.12 -23.30 -11.98
N GLY A 135 0.43 -22.12 -12.54
CA GLY A 135 -0.01 -21.70 -13.86
C GLY A 135 -1.38 -21.02 -13.90
N HIS A 136 -2.06 -20.85 -12.76
CA HIS A 136 -3.35 -20.16 -12.71
C HIS A 136 -3.19 -18.68 -13.05
N PRO A 137 -4.13 -18.11 -13.83
CA PRO A 137 -4.10 -16.69 -14.18
C PRO A 137 -4.17 -15.80 -12.94
N PHE A 138 -3.41 -14.72 -12.93
CA PHE A 138 -3.48 -13.70 -11.90
C PHE A 138 -4.83 -12.98 -11.94
N ALA A 139 -5.47 -12.89 -10.79
CA ALA A 139 -6.63 -12.05 -10.55
C ALA A 139 -6.26 -11.01 -9.48
N ALA A 140 -6.33 -9.73 -9.83
CA ALA A 140 -6.08 -8.67 -8.87
C ALA A 140 -7.25 -8.61 -7.86
N PRO A 141 -7.00 -8.34 -6.57
CA PRO A 141 -8.05 -8.19 -5.56
C PRO A 141 -8.73 -6.82 -5.72
N LEU A 142 -9.42 -6.64 -6.85
CA LEU A 142 -10.08 -5.40 -7.21
C LEU A 142 -11.59 -5.56 -7.07
N ARG A 143 -12.21 -4.58 -6.41
CA ARG A 143 -13.65 -4.38 -6.46
C ARG A 143 -13.96 -3.31 -7.49
N ILE A 144 -14.76 -3.68 -8.48
CA ILE A 144 -15.23 -2.75 -9.52
C ILE A 144 -16.59 -2.17 -9.10
N GLN A 145 -16.71 -0.85 -9.14
CA GLN A 145 -17.97 -0.12 -8.90
C GLN A 145 -18.16 0.93 -9.99
N GLY A 146 -19.02 0.63 -10.96
CA GLY A 146 -19.14 1.43 -12.18
C GLY A 146 -17.81 1.48 -12.92
N GLU A 147 -17.34 2.68 -13.23
CA GLU A 147 -16.07 2.92 -13.95
C GLU A 147 -14.84 2.96 -13.04
N ARG A 148 -15.00 2.68 -11.74
CA ARG A 148 -13.91 2.78 -10.75
C ARG A 148 -13.47 1.41 -10.25
N ALA A 149 -12.17 1.23 -10.16
CA ALA A 149 -11.55 0.08 -9.51
C ALA A 149 -11.00 0.47 -8.13
N PHE A 150 -11.31 -0.34 -7.12
CA PHE A 150 -10.81 -0.18 -5.76
C PHE A 150 -9.99 -1.41 -5.38
N LEU A 151 -8.78 -1.20 -4.86
CA LEU A 151 -7.99 -2.26 -4.28
C LEU A 151 -8.66 -2.68 -2.97
N SER A 152 -9.05 -3.95 -2.88
CA SER A 152 -9.59 -4.55 -1.66
C SER A 152 -8.44 -5.22 -0.91
N LEU A 153 -8.03 -4.60 0.20
CA LEU A 153 -7.05 -5.12 1.15
C LEU A 153 -7.76 -5.91 2.26
#